data_AF-A0A1V0TXY4-F1
#
_entry.id   AF-A0A1V0TXY4-F1
#
_cell.length_a   1.000
_cell.length_b   1.000
_cell.length_c   1.000
_cell.angle_alpha   90.00
_cell.angle_beta   90.00
_cell.angle_gamma   90.00
#
_symmetry.space_group_name_H-M   'P 1'
#
loop_
_entity.id
_entity.type
_entity.pdbx_description
1 polymer ?
#
loop_
_entity_poly.entity_id
_entity_poly.type
_entity_poly.pdbx_seq_one_letter_code
_entity_poly.pdbx_strand_id
1 'polypeptide(L)'
;MSLLTFAGAEPDRTSLDANPFVLHARQLRPEFRLEDTARFDADIWPLTPVLLKNQSRQMSLRFVRIPARFRGVIKEICYGMLSGPLPHGEDWPAPESVYAWFGEIIRFLDWMEARPTVLRDLTGDDLQHYQRFLTTVLKKEAGRTRARAAVRQFWRWRTVLTTDRLHFDPRHVDGWGESKSQPRAGENSTSRIPEQVLGPLFAWALRFIDEFSPDILAAADAWRQRRGDRAGPGFHQSRNLRQALGVLLDEHVAAGRALPGLDGKLNKLHLARTLGCSRASLDYHRDLIDGAAAAVGISATTFFAIPITPDADGRPWVEGIATHHNHRNSLAALARHLHIACYIVIAYLSGMRDSENGAELHLMQHSAGFE
;
A
#
# COMPACT_ATOMS: atom_id res chain seq x y z
N MET A 1 -19.69 22.91 20.75
CA MET A 1 -19.75 24.30 20.28
C MET A 1 -18.44 24.98 20.61
N SER A 2 -17.59 25.22 19.62
CA SER A 2 -16.56 26.26 19.68
C SER A 2 -16.31 26.71 18.25
N LEU A 3 -16.90 27.84 17.91
CA LEU A 3 -16.76 28.53 16.64
C LEU A 3 -15.40 29.22 16.64
N LEU A 4 -14.43 28.69 15.89
CA LEU A 4 -13.24 29.46 15.52
C LEU A 4 -13.56 30.24 14.24
N THR A 5 -13.81 31.52 14.46
CA THR A 5 -13.98 32.57 13.46
C THR A 5 -12.72 32.66 12.59
N PHE A 6 -12.75 32.13 11.37
CA PHE A 6 -11.81 32.53 10.34
C PHE A 6 -12.31 33.84 9.73
N ALA A 7 -11.65 34.94 10.11
CA ALA A 7 -11.84 36.22 9.46
C ALA A 7 -11.47 36.07 7.98
N GLY A 8 -12.44 36.33 7.10
CA GLY A 8 -12.22 36.41 5.67
C GLY A 8 -11.29 37.58 5.36
N ALA A 9 -10.05 37.28 4.99
CA ALA A 9 -9.21 38.24 4.29
C ALA A 9 -9.81 38.45 2.89
N GLU A 10 -10.09 39.70 2.54
CA GLU A 10 -10.33 40.07 1.14
C GLU A 10 -9.18 39.56 0.27
N PRO A 11 -9.44 39.07 -0.96
CA PRO A 11 -8.39 38.59 -1.83
C PRO A 11 -7.53 39.78 -2.27
N ASP A 12 -6.38 39.92 -1.62
CA ASP A 12 -5.39 40.94 -1.94
C ASP A 12 -4.91 40.76 -3.38
N ARG A 13 -5.16 41.79 -4.20
CA ARG A 13 -4.92 41.85 -5.65
C ARG A 13 -3.41 41.82 -6.00
N THR A 14 -2.55 41.71 -5.00
CA THR A 14 -1.11 42.01 -5.05
C THR A 14 -0.21 40.77 -5.15
N SER A 15 -0.74 39.53 -5.02
CA SER A 15 0.12 38.34 -4.85
C SER A 15 0.71 37.71 -6.12
N LEU A 16 0.12 37.90 -7.30
CA LEU A 16 0.67 37.34 -8.57
C LEU A 16 1.88 38.14 -9.07
N ASP A 17 1.95 39.45 -8.76
CA ASP A 17 3.05 40.33 -9.14
C ASP A 17 4.37 40.01 -8.40
N ALA A 18 4.30 39.26 -7.29
CA ALA A 18 5.45 38.88 -6.47
C ALA A 18 6.11 37.54 -6.87
N ASN A 19 5.66 36.90 -7.96
CA ASN A 19 6.12 35.58 -8.42
C ASN A 19 6.17 34.51 -7.30
N PRO A 20 5.00 34.10 -6.76
CA PRO A 20 4.92 33.22 -5.59
C PRO A 20 5.29 31.77 -5.91
N PHE A 21 5.64 31.00 -4.86
CA PHE A 21 5.80 29.55 -4.94
C PHE A 21 4.44 28.87 -5.16
N VAL A 22 4.34 27.93 -6.10
CA VAL A 22 3.02 27.44 -6.57
C VAL A 22 2.35 26.42 -5.66
N LEU A 23 3.05 25.94 -4.62
CA LEU A 23 2.58 24.91 -3.67
C LEU A 23 2.54 25.41 -2.22
N HIS A 24 2.53 26.72 -1.98
CA HIS A 24 2.59 27.31 -0.63
C HIS A 24 1.42 26.92 0.29
N ALA A 25 0.27 26.59 -0.29
CA ALA A 25 -0.93 26.20 0.45
C ALA A 25 -1.09 24.66 0.59
N ARG A 26 -0.04 23.89 0.25
CA ARG A 26 -0.11 22.42 0.24
C ARG A 26 0.82 21.80 1.28
N GLN A 27 0.41 20.66 1.80
CA GLN A 27 1.30 19.81 2.58
C GLN A 27 2.36 19.20 1.66
N LEU A 28 3.61 19.53 1.93
CA LEU A 28 4.77 18.96 1.25
C LEU A 28 5.19 17.67 1.94
N ARG A 29 5.83 16.77 1.19
CA ARG A 29 6.52 15.64 1.80
C ARG A 29 7.70 16.13 2.65
N PRO A 30 8.10 15.41 3.72
CA PRO A 30 9.12 15.86 4.65
C PRO A 30 10.49 16.18 4.02
N GLU A 31 10.80 15.57 2.89
CA GLU A 31 12.06 15.76 2.16
C GLU A 31 12.13 17.03 1.31
N PHE A 32 11.03 17.76 1.11
CA PHE A 32 10.98 18.97 0.29
C PHE A 32 10.67 20.21 1.13
N ARG A 33 11.35 21.31 0.83
CA ARG A 33 11.03 22.64 1.36
C ARG A 33 10.23 23.43 0.34
N LEU A 34 9.51 24.46 0.79
CA LEU A 34 8.75 25.32 -0.12
C LEU A 34 9.67 26.00 -1.15
N GLU A 35 10.88 26.36 -0.72
CA GLU A 35 11.91 26.98 -1.57
C GLU A 35 12.37 26.08 -2.73
N ASP A 36 12.21 24.76 -2.60
CA ASP A 36 12.57 23.78 -3.64
C ASP A 36 11.47 23.61 -4.70
N THR A 37 10.31 24.26 -4.51
CA THR A 37 9.17 24.17 -5.41
C THR A 37 9.23 25.23 -6.52
N ALA A 38 8.48 24.99 -7.60
CA ALA A 38 8.43 25.94 -8.71
C ALA A 38 7.76 27.26 -8.31
N ARG A 39 8.21 28.35 -8.93
CA ARG A 39 7.55 29.66 -8.88
C ARG A 39 6.55 29.81 -10.01
N PHE A 40 5.66 30.79 -9.89
CA PHE A 40 4.59 31.04 -10.85
C PHE A 40 5.10 31.28 -12.29
N ASP A 41 6.19 32.01 -12.46
CA ASP A 41 6.79 32.28 -13.76
C ASP A 41 7.43 31.05 -14.43
N ALA A 42 7.79 30.02 -13.66
CA ALA A 42 8.44 28.83 -14.17
C ALA A 42 7.59 28.10 -15.22
N ASP A 43 8.24 27.54 -16.23
CA ASP A 43 7.57 26.82 -17.33
C ASP A 43 7.26 25.36 -17.00
N ILE A 44 7.77 24.86 -15.88
CA ILE A 44 7.53 23.51 -15.38
C ILE A 44 7.23 23.59 -13.89
N TRP A 45 6.09 23.06 -13.47
CA TRP A 45 5.74 22.91 -12.06
C TRP A 45 5.72 21.42 -11.68
N PRO A 46 6.76 20.92 -11.00
CA PRO A 46 6.77 19.56 -10.47
C PRO A 46 5.74 19.42 -9.34
N LEU A 47 4.89 18.38 -9.41
CA LEU A 47 3.89 18.08 -8.38
C LEU A 47 4.37 17.01 -7.39
N THR A 48 5.52 16.37 -7.64
CA THR A 48 6.13 15.36 -6.75
C THR A 48 6.16 15.79 -5.28
N PRO A 49 6.49 17.05 -4.92
CA PRO A 49 6.53 17.48 -3.52
C PRO A 49 5.20 17.35 -2.77
N VAL A 50 4.05 17.33 -3.45
CA VAL A 50 2.71 17.28 -2.83
C VAL A 50 2.00 15.93 -3.02
N LEU A 51 2.61 14.99 -3.73
CA LEU A 51 2.05 13.64 -3.94
C LEU A 51 2.41 12.73 -2.79
N LEU A 52 1.68 12.77 -1.67
CA LEU A 52 2.07 12.08 -0.43
C LEU A 52 2.10 10.53 -0.53
N LYS A 53 1.50 9.93 -1.57
CA LYS A 53 1.53 8.48 -1.79
C LYS A 53 2.86 8.06 -2.44
N ASN A 54 3.58 7.12 -1.82
CA ASN A 54 4.89 6.64 -2.30
C ASN A 54 4.87 5.98 -3.68
N GLN A 55 3.72 5.47 -4.13
CA GLN A 55 3.55 4.86 -5.47
C GLN A 55 3.06 5.84 -6.54
N SER A 56 2.86 7.12 -6.22
CA SER A 56 2.42 8.10 -7.21
C SER A 56 3.51 8.32 -8.26
N ARG A 57 3.12 8.23 -9.54
CA ARG A 57 4.00 8.57 -10.67
C ARG A 57 4.49 10.01 -10.53
N GLN A 58 5.72 10.29 -10.96
CA GLN A 58 6.20 11.67 -11.05
C GLN A 58 5.30 12.46 -12.03
N MET A 59 4.68 13.54 -11.55
CA MET A 59 3.77 14.38 -12.32
C MET A 59 4.30 15.81 -12.36
N SER A 60 4.21 16.46 -13.54
CA SER A 60 4.65 17.85 -13.71
C SER A 60 3.78 18.57 -14.73
N LEU A 61 3.36 19.78 -14.40
CA LEU A 61 2.65 20.67 -15.32
C LEU A 61 3.70 21.36 -16.20
N ARG A 62 3.68 21.12 -17.51
CA ARG A 62 4.66 21.66 -18.47
C ARG A 62 4.00 22.65 -19.41
N PHE A 63 4.19 23.94 -19.18
CA PHE A 63 3.51 25.02 -19.90
C PHE A 63 4.10 25.31 -21.27
N VAL A 64 5.32 24.84 -21.57
CA VAL A 64 5.97 25.01 -22.88
C VAL A 64 5.15 24.42 -24.03
N ARG A 65 4.36 23.37 -23.76
CA ARG A 65 3.50 22.68 -24.76
C ARG A 65 2.26 23.48 -25.14
N ILE A 66 2.00 24.59 -24.47
CA ILE A 66 0.78 25.36 -24.60
C ILE A 66 1.06 26.53 -25.56
N PRO A 67 0.11 26.83 -26.48
CA PRO A 67 0.17 28.03 -27.30
C PRO A 67 0.42 29.29 -26.46
N ALA A 68 1.34 30.15 -26.90
CA ALA A 68 1.83 31.28 -26.10
C ALA A 68 0.70 32.18 -25.56
N ARG A 69 -0.33 32.41 -26.38
CA ARG A 69 -1.50 33.22 -26.05
C ARG A 69 -2.31 32.70 -24.85
N PHE A 70 -2.24 31.41 -24.53
CA PHE A 70 -3.01 30.80 -23.45
C PHE A 70 -2.17 30.46 -22.21
N ARG A 71 -0.85 30.65 -22.24
CA ARG A 71 0.02 30.27 -21.11
C ARG A 71 -0.34 31.01 -19.82
N GLY A 72 -0.64 32.31 -19.92
CA GLY A 72 -1.01 33.14 -18.76
C GLY A 72 -2.23 32.59 -18.03
N VAL A 73 -3.35 32.45 -18.74
CA VAL A 73 -4.61 31.98 -18.15
C VAL A 73 -4.51 30.56 -17.56
N ILE A 74 -3.68 29.68 -18.12
CA ILE A 74 -3.52 28.32 -17.57
C ILE A 74 -2.61 28.33 -16.35
N LYS A 75 -1.55 29.15 -16.33
CA LYS A 75 -0.76 29.33 -15.11
C LYS A 75 -1.67 29.88 -14.01
N GLU A 76 -2.50 30.87 -14.29
CA GLU A 76 -3.48 31.41 -13.33
C GLU A 76 -4.46 30.34 -12.82
N ILE A 77 -5.06 29.55 -13.72
CA ILE A 77 -6.04 28.52 -13.31
C ILE A 77 -5.38 27.40 -12.50
N CYS A 78 -4.20 26.92 -12.92
CA CYS A 78 -3.46 25.90 -12.19
C CYS A 78 -2.97 26.41 -10.84
N TYR A 79 -2.51 27.67 -10.78
CA TYR A 79 -2.12 28.30 -9.53
C TYR A 79 -3.32 28.42 -8.59
N GLY A 80 -4.47 28.93 -9.06
CA GLY A 80 -5.73 28.97 -8.31
C GLY A 80 -6.07 27.61 -7.69
N MET A 81 -6.03 26.55 -8.50
CA MET A 81 -6.31 25.19 -8.04
C MET A 81 -5.28 24.63 -7.06
N LEU A 82 -4.03 25.09 -7.10
CA LEU A 82 -2.96 24.55 -6.26
C LEU A 82 -2.77 25.33 -4.96
N SER A 83 -2.74 26.66 -5.02
CA SER A 83 -2.44 27.50 -3.85
C SER A 83 -3.00 28.93 -3.93
N GLY A 84 -3.65 29.30 -5.03
CA GLY A 84 -4.25 30.61 -5.19
C GLY A 84 -5.58 30.76 -4.42
N PRO A 85 -6.15 31.97 -4.45
CA PRO A 85 -7.43 32.25 -3.81
C PRO A 85 -8.53 31.34 -4.37
N LEU A 86 -9.39 30.84 -3.48
CA LEU A 86 -10.50 29.97 -3.83
C LEU A 86 -11.72 30.80 -4.25
N PRO A 87 -12.39 30.47 -5.37
CA PRO A 87 -13.74 30.98 -5.64
C PRO A 87 -14.73 30.55 -4.54
N HIS A 88 -15.81 31.30 -4.36
CA HIS A 88 -16.82 30.96 -3.35
C HIS A 88 -17.40 29.56 -3.54
N GLY A 89 -17.40 28.77 -2.47
CA GLY A 89 -17.94 27.39 -2.47
C GLY A 89 -17.04 26.36 -3.13
N GLU A 90 -15.78 26.69 -3.39
CA GLU A 90 -14.77 25.79 -3.92
C GLU A 90 -13.77 25.34 -2.86
N ASP A 91 -13.37 24.08 -2.95
CA ASP A 91 -12.24 23.52 -2.21
C ASP A 91 -11.05 23.32 -3.15
N TRP A 92 -9.83 23.30 -2.58
CA TRP A 92 -8.66 22.97 -3.38
C TRP A 92 -8.74 21.52 -3.87
N PRO A 93 -8.75 21.29 -5.20
CA PRO A 93 -8.75 19.94 -5.77
C PRO A 93 -7.48 19.18 -5.38
N ALA A 94 -7.51 17.85 -5.40
CA ALA A 94 -6.28 17.07 -5.25
C ALA A 94 -5.28 17.39 -6.40
N PRO A 95 -3.95 17.44 -6.15
CA PRO A 95 -2.95 17.71 -7.19
C PRO A 95 -3.07 16.78 -8.42
N GLU A 96 -3.45 15.53 -8.22
CA GLU A 96 -3.71 14.56 -9.27
C GLU A 96 -4.89 14.96 -10.16
N SER A 97 -5.91 15.59 -9.58
CA SER A 97 -7.06 16.11 -10.32
C SER A 97 -6.68 17.34 -11.15
N VAL A 98 -5.82 18.22 -10.61
CA VAL A 98 -5.27 19.37 -11.35
C VAL A 98 -4.50 18.89 -12.58
N TYR A 99 -3.64 17.87 -12.41
CA TYR A 99 -2.91 17.29 -13.53
C TYR A 99 -3.82 16.61 -14.56
N ALA A 100 -4.85 15.88 -14.11
CA ALA A 100 -5.82 15.26 -15.01
C ALA A 100 -6.57 16.33 -15.84
N TRP A 101 -6.99 17.43 -15.22
CA TRP A 101 -7.60 18.56 -15.94
C TRP A 101 -6.63 19.26 -16.87
N PHE A 102 -5.35 19.42 -16.49
CA PHE A 102 -4.33 20.05 -17.31
C PHE A 102 -4.24 19.42 -18.70
N GLY A 103 -4.25 18.09 -18.79
CA GLY A 103 -4.23 17.39 -20.08
C GLY A 103 -5.46 17.66 -20.96
N GLU A 104 -6.65 17.76 -20.35
CA GLU A 104 -7.87 18.07 -21.08
C GLU A 104 -8.01 19.57 -21.44
N ILE A 105 -7.44 20.46 -20.61
CA ILE A 105 -7.33 21.88 -20.92
C ILE A 105 -6.43 22.09 -22.13
N ILE A 106 -5.27 21.41 -22.21
CA ILE A 106 -4.39 21.47 -23.38
C ILE A 106 -5.16 21.06 -24.65
N ARG A 107 -5.89 19.95 -24.61
CA ARG A 107 -6.72 19.51 -25.76
C ARG A 107 -7.68 20.59 -26.24
N PHE A 108 -8.36 21.26 -25.30
CA PHE A 108 -9.30 22.33 -25.63
C PHE A 108 -8.59 23.52 -26.27
N LEU A 109 -7.43 23.90 -25.75
CA LEU A 109 -6.70 25.07 -26.21
C LEU A 109 -5.98 24.83 -27.54
N ASP A 110 -5.50 23.61 -27.80
CA ASP A 110 -4.99 23.20 -29.11
C ASP A 110 -6.12 23.28 -30.16
N TRP A 111 -7.33 22.85 -29.80
CA TRP A 111 -8.51 23.02 -30.66
C TRP A 111 -8.88 24.49 -30.88
N MET A 112 -8.70 25.34 -29.87
CA MET A 112 -8.90 26.78 -30.02
C MET A 112 -7.80 27.44 -30.85
N GLU A 113 -6.55 26.95 -30.82
CA GLU A 113 -5.38 27.58 -31.48
C GLU A 113 -5.63 27.93 -32.94
N ALA A 114 -6.33 27.05 -33.66
CA ALA A 114 -6.72 27.25 -35.06
C ALA A 114 -7.76 28.37 -35.29
N ARG A 115 -8.19 29.09 -34.25
CA ARG A 115 -9.25 30.10 -34.29
C ARG A 115 -8.75 31.45 -33.77
N PRO A 116 -9.21 32.57 -34.33
CA PRO A 116 -8.84 33.92 -33.90
C PRO A 116 -9.59 34.39 -32.63
N THR A 117 -10.16 33.48 -31.84
CA THR A 117 -11.01 33.80 -30.68
C THR A 117 -10.27 33.63 -29.35
N VAL A 118 -10.68 34.44 -28.36
CA VAL A 118 -10.27 34.34 -26.95
C VAL A 118 -11.36 33.68 -26.12
N LEU A 119 -11.05 33.23 -24.90
CA LEU A 119 -12.01 32.50 -24.05
C LEU A 119 -13.24 33.34 -23.73
N ARG A 120 -13.06 34.66 -23.54
CA ARG A 120 -14.16 35.58 -23.22
C ARG A 120 -15.19 35.76 -24.31
N ASP A 121 -14.80 35.58 -25.57
CA ASP A 121 -15.65 35.82 -26.74
C ASP A 121 -16.30 34.52 -27.24
N LEU A 122 -16.02 33.39 -26.58
CA LEU A 122 -16.66 32.13 -26.91
C LEU A 122 -18.17 32.23 -26.71
N THR A 123 -18.89 31.53 -27.57
CA THR A 123 -20.35 31.42 -27.52
C THR A 123 -20.79 29.98 -27.23
N GLY A 124 -22.09 29.78 -27.02
CA GLY A 124 -22.65 28.42 -26.93
C GLY A 124 -22.39 27.59 -28.19
N ASP A 125 -22.45 28.23 -29.37
CA ASP A 125 -22.22 27.57 -30.66
C ASP A 125 -20.76 27.09 -30.79
N ASP A 126 -19.80 27.87 -30.30
CA ASP A 126 -18.40 27.43 -30.25
C ASP A 126 -18.21 26.19 -29.39
N LEU A 127 -18.90 26.13 -28.24
CA LEU A 127 -18.87 24.96 -27.37
C LEU A 127 -19.54 23.76 -28.05
N GLN A 128 -20.64 23.95 -28.76
CA GLN A 128 -21.23 22.86 -29.57
C GLN A 128 -20.27 22.38 -30.66
N HIS A 129 -19.50 23.28 -31.28
CA HIS A 129 -18.44 22.92 -32.22
C HIS A 129 -17.34 22.09 -31.55
N TYR A 130 -16.95 22.45 -30.33
CA TYR A 130 -15.99 21.67 -29.56
C TYR A 130 -16.55 20.29 -29.20
N GLN A 131 -17.82 20.20 -28.83
CA GLN A 131 -18.48 18.93 -28.54
C GLN A 131 -18.49 18.00 -29.75
N ARG A 132 -18.78 18.51 -30.95
CA ARG A 132 -18.65 17.73 -32.20
C ARG A 132 -17.23 17.29 -32.47
N PHE A 133 -16.25 18.14 -32.18
CA PHE A 133 -14.84 17.74 -32.26
C PHE A 133 -14.51 16.60 -31.27
N LEU A 134 -14.99 16.68 -30.02
CA LEU A 134 -14.76 15.64 -29.01
C LEU A 134 -15.31 14.27 -29.41
N THR A 135 -16.42 14.19 -30.14
CA THR A 135 -16.95 12.91 -30.63
C THR A 135 -16.08 12.28 -31.71
N THR A 136 -15.33 13.08 -32.47
CA THR A 136 -14.38 12.58 -33.48
C THR A 136 -13.06 12.10 -32.86
N VAL A 137 -12.57 12.78 -31.81
CA VAL A 137 -11.24 12.50 -31.22
C VAL A 137 -11.31 11.49 -30.07
N LEU A 138 -12.40 11.48 -29.29
CA LEU A 138 -12.54 10.63 -28.12
C LEU A 138 -13.67 9.61 -28.30
N LYS A 139 -13.30 8.33 -28.38
CA LYS A 139 -14.26 7.21 -28.53
C LYS A 139 -15.12 6.99 -27.29
N LYS A 140 -14.59 7.18 -26.08
CA LYS A 140 -15.27 6.89 -24.81
C LYS A 140 -16.00 8.12 -24.25
N GLU A 141 -17.26 7.95 -23.83
CA GLU A 141 -18.07 9.01 -23.18
C GLU A 141 -17.39 9.58 -21.94
N ALA A 142 -16.80 8.72 -21.09
CA ALA A 142 -16.09 9.16 -19.90
C ALA A 142 -14.95 10.14 -20.22
N GLY A 143 -14.25 9.97 -21.34
CA GLY A 143 -13.22 10.92 -21.81
C GLY A 143 -13.84 12.25 -22.23
N ARG A 144 -14.90 12.21 -23.04
CA ARG A 144 -15.63 13.39 -23.49
C ARG A 144 -16.21 14.20 -22.32
N THR A 145 -16.75 13.53 -21.31
CA THR A 145 -17.26 14.17 -20.09
C THR A 145 -16.16 14.86 -19.30
N ARG A 146 -14.97 14.26 -19.17
CA ARG A 146 -13.82 14.92 -18.54
C ARG A 146 -13.36 16.14 -19.33
N ALA A 147 -13.29 16.03 -20.66
CA ALA A 147 -12.93 17.15 -21.54
C ALA A 147 -13.90 18.34 -21.41
N ARG A 148 -15.22 18.09 -21.40
CA ARG A 148 -16.24 19.13 -21.16
C ARG A 148 -16.14 19.73 -19.76
N ALA A 149 -15.89 18.91 -18.74
CA ALA A 149 -15.72 19.38 -17.38
C ALA A 149 -14.49 20.30 -17.24
N ALA A 150 -13.43 20.03 -17.98
CA ALA A 150 -12.23 20.86 -18.00
C ALA A 150 -12.49 22.27 -18.54
N VAL A 151 -13.27 22.40 -19.62
CA VAL A 151 -13.66 23.72 -20.19
C VAL A 151 -14.40 24.58 -19.16
N ARG A 152 -15.30 23.97 -18.39
CA ARG A 152 -16.06 24.66 -17.35
C ARG A 152 -15.16 25.28 -16.26
N GLN A 153 -13.94 24.79 -16.07
CA GLN A 153 -13.04 25.34 -15.07
C GLN A 153 -12.69 26.81 -15.35
N PHE A 154 -12.61 27.24 -16.62
CA PHE A 154 -12.39 28.64 -16.98
C PHE A 154 -13.51 29.59 -16.55
N TRP A 155 -14.74 29.08 -16.40
CA TRP A 155 -15.86 29.85 -15.84
C TRP A 155 -15.92 29.72 -14.31
N ARG A 156 -15.64 28.52 -13.79
CA ARG A 156 -15.68 28.22 -12.36
C ARG A 156 -14.65 29.04 -11.57
N TRP A 157 -13.46 29.21 -12.14
CA TRP A 157 -12.35 29.97 -11.55
C TRP A 157 -12.28 31.42 -12.06
N ARG A 158 -13.28 31.91 -12.80
CA ARG A 158 -13.26 33.22 -13.48
C ARG A 158 -12.97 34.44 -12.59
N THR A 159 -13.22 34.33 -11.29
CA THR A 159 -12.99 35.42 -10.31
C THR A 159 -11.51 35.61 -9.98
N VAL A 160 -10.68 34.60 -10.25
CA VAL A 160 -9.24 34.62 -9.96
C VAL A 160 -8.38 34.61 -11.23
N LEU A 161 -9.01 34.61 -12.40
CA LEU A 161 -8.34 34.71 -13.69
C LEU A 161 -8.28 36.19 -14.12
N THR A 162 -7.07 36.66 -14.42
CA THR A 162 -6.79 38.03 -14.84
C THR A 162 -6.51 38.16 -16.32
N THR A 163 -5.89 37.14 -16.93
CA THR A 163 -5.53 37.17 -18.36
C THR A 163 -6.78 36.98 -19.24
N ASP A 164 -7.52 35.90 -19.04
CA ASP A 164 -8.68 35.54 -19.85
C ASP A 164 -9.62 34.60 -19.08
N ARG A 165 -10.89 34.50 -19.48
CA ARG A 165 -11.88 33.70 -18.76
C ARG A 165 -13.10 33.41 -19.61
N LEU A 166 -13.84 32.37 -19.23
CA LEU A 166 -15.15 32.10 -19.83
C LEU A 166 -16.24 32.85 -19.06
N HIS A 167 -17.11 33.59 -19.77
CA HIS A 167 -18.11 34.47 -19.15
C HIS A 167 -19.41 33.80 -18.73
N PHE A 168 -19.76 32.67 -19.34
CA PHE A 168 -20.99 31.92 -19.06
C PHE A 168 -20.67 30.49 -18.60
N ASP A 169 -21.57 29.85 -17.85
CA ASP A 169 -21.40 28.45 -17.46
C ASP A 169 -21.76 27.56 -18.65
N PRO A 170 -20.83 26.73 -19.18
CA PRO A 170 -21.14 25.77 -20.24
C PRO A 170 -22.34 24.87 -19.94
N ARG A 171 -22.65 24.59 -18.66
CA ARG A 171 -23.79 23.75 -18.29
C ARG A 171 -25.15 24.29 -18.73
N HIS A 172 -25.24 25.59 -19.00
CA HIS A 172 -26.47 26.23 -19.48
C HIS A 172 -26.54 26.31 -21.01
N VAL A 173 -25.56 25.77 -21.74
CA VAL A 173 -25.61 25.69 -23.20
C VAL A 173 -26.43 24.47 -23.60
N ASP A 174 -27.44 24.70 -24.45
CA ASP A 174 -28.26 23.62 -24.98
C ASP A 174 -27.42 22.61 -25.76
N GLY A 175 -27.65 21.33 -25.48
CA GLY A 175 -26.89 20.23 -26.06
C GLY A 175 -25.48 20.04 -25.48
N TRP A 176 -25.07 20.81 -24.46
CA TRP A 176 -23.77 20.63 -23.80
C TRP A 176 -23.76 19.42 -22.87
N GLY A 177 -23.27 18.31 -23.39
CA GLY A 177 -23.28 17.02 -22.71
C GLY A 177 -23.85 15.91 -23.58
N GLU A 178 -23.75 14.68 -23.09
CA GLU A 178 -24.37 13.52 -23.71
C GLU A 178 -25.50 13.04 -22.79
N SER A 179 -26.61 12.56 -23.36
CA SER A 179 -27.67 11.92 -22.58
C SER A 179 -27.04 10.84 -21.71
N LYS A 180 -27.22 10.94 -20.38
CA LYS A 180 -26.63 10.03 -19.38
C LYS A 180 -26.96 8.58 -19.72
N SER A 181 -26.15 7.93 -20.55
CA SER A 181 -26.50 6.61 -21.05
C SER A 181 -26.09 5.50 -20.10
N GLN A 182 -25.23 5.76 -19.11
CA GLN A 182 -25.02 4.82 -18.02
C GLN A 182 -24.82 5.54 -16.67
N PRO A 183 -25.38 5.00 -15.57
CA PRO A 183 -24.99 5.39 -14.23
C PRO A 183 -23.46 5.33 -14.13
N ARG A 184 -22.84 6.34 -13.49
CA ARG A 184 -21.42 6.29 -13.16
C ARG A 184 -21.14 4.91 -12.55
N ALA A 185 -20.24 4.13 -13.15
CA ALA A 185 -19.68 2.99 -12.45
C ALA A 185 -19.12 3.55 -11.14
N GLY A 186 -19.76 3.19 -10.02
CA GLY A 186 -19.32 3.61 -8.70
C GLY A 186 -17.86 3.22 -8.52
N GLU A 187 -17.15 3.93 -7.66
CA GLU A 187 -15.77 3.59 -7.30
C GLU A 187 -15.62 2.10 -6.93
N ASN A 188 -16.68 1.49 -6.40
CA ASN A 188 -16.82 0.06 -6.18
C ASN A 188 -17.60 -0.61 -7.33
N SER A 189 -16.94 -0.79 -8.48
CA SER A 189 -17.49 -1.55 -9.61
C SER A 189 -17.35 -3.06 -9.47
N THR A 190 -16.45 -3.52 -8.60
CA THR A 190 -16.32 -4.92 -8.22
C THR A 190 -17.38 -5.26 -7.17
N SER A 191 -18.22 -6.26 -7.45
CA SER A 191 -19.14 -6.80 -6.44
C SER A 191 -18.37 -7.22 -5.19
N ARG A 192 -18.95 -6.94 -4.01
CA ARG A 192 -18.38 -7.44 -2.74
C ARG A 192 -18.23 -8.95 -2.82
N ILE A 193 -17.16 -9.48 -2.24
CA ILE A 193 -16.98 -10.93 -2.10
C ILE A 193 -18.22 -11.47 -1.37
N PRO A 194 -18.87 -12.53 -1.87
CA PRO A 194 -20.05 -13.10 -1.23
C PRO A 194 -19.75 -13.51 0.22
N GLU A 195 -20.71 -13.28 1.10
CA GLU A 195 -20.59 -13.59 2.54
C GLU A 195 -20.29 -15.09 2.77
N GLN A 196 -20.77 -15.95 1.88
CA GLN A 196 -20.51 -17.39 1.92
C GLN A 196 -19.03 -17.74 1.76
N VAL A 197 -18.23 -16.85 1.16
CA VAL A 197 -16.78 -17.01 1.02
C VAL A 197 -16.05 -16.23 2.11
N LEU A 198 -16.48 -14.99 2.35
CA LEU A 198 -15.80 -14.07 3.26
C LEU A 198 -16.00 -14.45 4.74
N GLY A 199 -17.20 -14.89 5.11
CA GLY A 199 -17.54 -15.29 6.48
C GLY A 199 -16.65 -16.42 7.00
N PRO A 200 -16.52 -17.57 6.29
CA PRO A 200 -15.60 -18.63 6.70
C PRO A 200 -14.14 -18.18 6.77
N LEU A 201 -13.67 -17.38 5.80
CA LEU A 201 -12.30 -16.87 5.79
C LEU A 201 -12.04 -15.99 7.01
N PHE A 202 -12.96 -15.08 7.33
CA PHE A 202 -12.87 -14.19 8.48
C PHE A 202 -12.93 -14.96 9.81
N ALA A 203 -13.81 -15.96 9.92
CA ALA A 203 -13.88 -16.83 11.09
C ALA A 203 -12.55 -17.58 11.33
N TRP A 204 -11.95 -18.15 10.27
CA TRP A 204 -10.64 -18.80 10.38
C TRP A 204 -9.50 -17.82 10.67
N ALA A 205 -9.58 -16.59 10.17
CA ALA A 205 -8.60 -15.54 10.48
C ALA A 205 -8.64 -15.19 11.97
N LEU A 206 -9.82 -14.97 12.55
CA LEU A 206 -9.98 -14.76 14.00
C LEU A 206 -9.45 -15.94 14.79
N ARG A 207 -9.76 -17.17 14.39
CA ARG A 207 -9.25 -18.38 15.05
C ARG A 207 -7.72 -18.45 15.04
N PHE A 208 -7.08 -18.06 13.94
CA PHE A 208 -5.62 -17.99 13.85
C PHE A 208 -5.01 -16.99 14.84
N ILE A 209 -5.71 -15.87 15.07
CA ILE A 209 -5.27 -14.80 15.97
C ILE A 209 -5.54 -15.17 17.43
N ASP A 210 -6.74 -15.63 17.74
CA ASP A 210 -7.19 -15.83 19.12
C ASP A 210 -6.76 -17.18 19.70
N GLU A 211 -6.84 -18.26 18.91
CA GLU A 211 -6.56 -19.63 19.39
C GLU A 211 -5.14 -20.09 19.06
N PHE A 212 -4.65 -19.84 17.84
CA PHE A 212 -3.41 -20.47 17.36
C PHE A 212 -2.15 -19.61 17.52
N SER A 213 -2.32 -18.29 17.70
CA SER A 213 -1.18 -17.38 17.82
C SER A 213 -0.25 -17.68 19.00
N PRO A 214 -0.71 -18.11 20.20
CA PRO A 214 0.19 -18.39 21.32
C PRO A 214 1.22 -19.45 21.00
N ASP A 215 0.83 -20.54 20.35
CA ASP A 215 1.72 -21.64 19.98
C ASP A 215 2.73 -21.21 18.91
N ILE A 216 2.29 -20.40 17.92
CA ILE A 216 3.15 -19.87 16.86
C ILE A 216 4.21 -18.92 17.45
N LEU A 217 3.80 -18.05 18.38
CA LEU A 217 4.70 -17.14 19.07
C LEU A 217 5.67 -17.90 19.99
N ALA A 218 5.22 -18.94 20.69
CA ALA A 218 6.09 -19.79 21.49
C ALA A 218 7.15 -20.50 20.62
N ALA A 219 6.79 -20.98 19.43
CA ALA A 219 7.75 -21.52 18.48
C ALA A 219 8.72 -20.45 17.96
N ALA A 220 8.24 -19.22 17.73
CA ALA A 220 9.09 -18.09 17.34
C ALA A 220 10.11 -17.74 18.43
N ASP A 221 9.69 -17.76 19.69
CA ASP A 221 10.57 -17.54 20.85
C ASP A 221 11.63 -18.63 20.98
N ALA A 222 11.22 -19.90 20.89
CA ALA A 222 12.13 -21.03 20.89
C ALA A 222 13.14 -20.95 19.72
N TRP A 223 12.71 -20.48 18.54
CA TRP A 223 13.60 -20.25 17.42
C TRP A 223 14.57 -19.08 17.66
N ARG A 224 14.11 -17.98 18.25
CA ARG A 224 14.94 -16.81 18.58
C ARG A 224 16.00 -17.15 19.62
N GLN A 225 15.64 -17.85 20.68
CA GLN A 225 16.59 -18.34 21.70
C GLN A 225 17.70 -19.19 21.04
N ARG A 226 17.31 -20.17 20.22
CA ARG A 226 18.27 -21.02 19.46
C ARG A 226 19.17 -20.25 18.49
N ARG A 227 18.76 -19.06 18.05
CA ARG A 227 19.52 -18.20 17.13
C ARG A 227 20.43 -17.23 17.91
N GLY A 228 19.97 -16.74 19.06
CA GLY A 228 20.72 -15.87 19.99
C GLY A 228 21.87 -16.60 20.70
N ASP A 229 21.73 -17.91 20.94
CA ASP A 229 22.79 -18.76 21.52
C ASP A 229 24.01 -18.99 20.60
N ARG A 230 24.12 -18.24 19.50
CA ARG A 230 25.26 -18.32 18.56
C ARG A 230 26.54 -17.65 19.06
N ALA A 231 26.55 -17.05 20.25
CA ALA A 231 27.72 -16.37 20.79
C ALA A 231 27.92 -16.63 22.29
N GLY A 232 28.40 -17.82 22.63
CA GLY A 232 28.98 -18.11 23.94
C GLY A 232 30.20 -19.04 23.79
N PRO A 233 31.40 -18.65 24.24
CA PRO A 233 32.57 -19.53 24.26
C PRO A 233 32.37 -20.56 25.38
N GLY A 234 31.74 -21.68 25.04
CA GLY A 234 31.42 -22.71 26.01
C GLY A 234 30.70 -23.89 25.40
N PHE A 235 31.23 -24.46 24.30
CA PHE A 235 30.94 -25.87 24.05
C PHE A 235 31.46 -26.61 25.27
N HIS A 236 30.56 -27.03 26.16
CA HIS A 236 30.94 -27.94 27.23
C HIS A 236 31.62 -29.12 26.55
N GLN A 237 32.93 -29.28 26.79
CA GLN A 237 33.60 -30.56 26.59
C GLN A 237 32.97 -31.51 27.60
N SER A 238 31.80 -32.03 27.22
CA SER A 238 30.99 -32.89 28.04
C SER A 238 31.77 -34.18 28.22
N ARG A 239 32.43 -34.30 29.37
CA ARG A 239 32.99 -35.57 29.85
C ARG A 239 31.94 -36.70 29.87
N ASN A 240 30.66 -36.38 29.70
CA ASN A 240 29.52 -37.30 29.73
C ASN A 240 28.64 -37.26 28.45
N LEU A 241 29.14 -36.83 27.28
CA LEU A 241 28.31 -36.74 26.06
C LEU A 241 27.68 -38.08 25.71
N ARG A 242 28.45 -39.17 25.81
CA ARG A 242 27.97 -40.53 25.58
C ARG A 242 26.81 -40.90 26.50
N GLN A 243 26.88 -40.51 27.77
CA GLN A 243 25.83 -40.77 28.76
C GLN A 243 24.59 -39.93 28.47
N ALA A 244 24.75 -38.62 28.22
CA ALA A 244 23.64 -37.72 27.91
C ALA A 244 22.93 -38.12 26.60
N LEU A 245 23.69 -38.51 25.58
CA LEU A 245 23.16 -39.07 24.34
C LEU A 245 22.42 -40.39 24.61
N GLY A 246 23.00 -41.28 25.42
CA GLY A 246 22.35 -42.54 25.82
C GLY A 246 20.98 -42.31 26.47
N VAL A 247 20.90 -41.43 27.47
CA VAL A 247 19.64 -41.08 28.15
C VAL A 247 18.60 -40.57 27.15
N LEU A 248 18.99 -39.64 26.27
CA LEU A 248 18.07 -39.10 25.27
C LEU A 248 17.58 -40.17 24.28
N LEU A 249 18.46 -41.06 23.81
CA LEU A 249 18.09 -42.15 22.91
C LEU A 249 17.19 -43.18 23.62
N ASP A 250 17.48 -43.53 24.87
CA ASP A 250 16.69 -44.45 25.67
C ASP A 250 15.28 -43.90 25.93
N GLU A 251 15.13 -42.59 26.15
CA GLU A 251 13.81 -41.93 26.24
C GLU A 251 13.00 -42.06 24.94
N HIS A 252 13.66 -41.94 23.78
CA HIS A 252 13.02 -42.15 22.48
C HIS A 252 12.59 -43.61 22.31
N VAL A 253 13.46 -44.56 22.65
CA VAL A 253 13.18 -46.00 22.57
C VAL A 253 12.06 -46.40 23.51
N ALA A 254 12.11 -46.01 24.79
CA ALA A 254 11.10 -46.33 25.79
C ALA A 254 9.73 -45.76 25.45
N ALA A 255 9.69 -44.57 24.85
CA ALA A 255 8.44 -43.94 24.40
C ALA A 255 7.96 -44.43 23.02
N GLY A 256 8.71 -45.29 22.32
CA GLY A 256 8.42 -45.70 20.96
C GLY A 256 8.39 -44.53 19.96
N ARG A 257 9.14 -43.45 20.23
CA ARG A 257 9.14 -42.22 19.41
C ARG A 257 10.33 -42.22 18.48
N ALA A 258 10.07 -42.16 17.17
CA ALA A 258 11.11 -42.04 16.15
C ALA A 258 12.09 -40.89 16.44
N LEU A 259 13.34 -41.07 16.04
CA LEU A 259 14.36 -40.05 16.24
C LEU A 259 14.08 -38.80 15.39
N PRO A 260 14.49 -37.60 15.85
CA PRO A 260 14.28 -36.36 15.11
C PRO A 260 14.94 -36.42 13.73
N GLY A 261 14.14 -36.28 12.68
CA GLY A 261 14.64 -36.34 11.31
C GLY A 261 14.19 -35.20 10.41
N LEU A 262 14.77 -35.19 9.23
CA LEU A 262 14.54 -34.26 8.15
C LEU A 262 14.62 -35.07 6.83
N ASP A 263 13.49 -35.20 6.14
CA ASP A 263 13.36 -36.00 4.92
C ASP A 263 13.82 -37.45 5.11
N GLY A 264 13.47 -38.03 6.27
CA GLY A 264 13.84 -39.40 6.66
C GLY A 264 15.31 -39.58 7.06
N LYS A 265 16.11 -38.51 7.07
CA LYS A 265 17.50 -38.53 7.55
C LYS A 265 17.59 -37.93 8.95
N LEU A 266 18.53 -38.40 9.74
CA LEU A 266 18.72 -37.89 11.10
C LEU A 266 19.01 -36.38 11.12
N ASN A 267 18.27 -35.64 11.93
CA ASN A 267 18.49 -34.22 12.16
C ASN A 267 19.61 -34.01 13.19
N LYS A 268 20.86 -34.21 12.76
CA LYS A 268 22.06 -34.03 13.61
C LYS A 268 22.14 -32.65 14.25
N LEU A 269 21.60 -31.61 13.60
CA LEU A 269 21.59 -30.26 14.18
C LEU A 269 20.70 -30.18 15.40
N HIS A 270 19.53 -30.81 15.34
CA HIS A 270 18.59 -30.83 16.43
C HIS A 270 19.20 -31.57 17.63
N LEU A 271 19.71 -32.79 17.43
CA LEU A 271 20.36 -33.54 18.51
C LEU A 271 21.55 -32.78 19.11
N ALA A 272 22.42 -32.21 18.27
CA ALA A 272 23.58 -31.47 18.74
C ALA A 272 23.16 -30.26 19.60
N ARG A 273 22.10 -29.55 19.20
CA ARG A 273 21.55 -28.42 19.96
C ARG A 273 20.90 -28.85 21.27
N THR A 274 20.09 -29.92 21.25
CA THR A 274 19.47 -30.45 22.47
C THR A 274 20.51 -30.88 23.50
N LEU A 275 21.64 -31.44 23.03
CA LEU A 275 22.75 -31.89 23.89
C LEU A 275 23.81 -30.80 24.16
N GLY A 276 23.68 -29.60 23.60
CA GLY A 276 24.67 -28.53 23.75
C GLY A 276 26.07 -28.88 23.22
N CYS A 277 26.17 -29.70 22.16
CA CYS A 277 27.43 -30.20 21.61
C CYS A 277 27.62 -29.86 20.13
N SER A 278 28.81 -30.17 19.57
CA SER A 278 29.07 -29.99 18.14
C SER A 278 28.45 -31.13 17.33
N ARG A 279 28.02 -30.85 16.10
CA ARG A 279 27.49 -31.89 15.17
C ARG A 279 28.51 -33.01 14.91
N ALA A 280 29.80 -32.66 14.85
CA ALA A 280 30.89 -33.61 14.64
C ALA A 280 31.08 -34.55 15.83
N SER A 281 30.79 -34.09 17.05
CA SER A 281 30.87 -34.92 18.26
C SER A 281 29.90 -36.12 18.22
N LEU A 282 28.79 -35.99 17.50
CA LEU A 282 27.82 -37.08 17.32
C LEU A 282 28.33 -38.18 16.38
N ASP A 283 29.29 -37.90 15.49
CA ASP A 283 29.84 -38.89 14.58
C ASP A 283 30.64 -39.98 15.29
N TYR A 284 31.21 -39.68 16.47
CA TYR A 284 31.91 -40.64 17.33
C TYR A 284 30.98 -41.60 18.09
N HIS A 285 29.67 -41.39 18.03
CA HIS A 285 28.65 -42.19 18.72
C HIS A 285 27.58 -42.70 17.74
N ARG A 286 27.96 -42.87 16.47
CA ARG A 286 27.06 -43.30 15.41
C ARG A 286 26.43 -44.66 15.67
N ASP A 287 27.19 -45.57 16.28
CA ASP A 287 26.76 -46.88 16.76
C ASP A 287 25.53 -46.81 17.67
N LEU A 288 25.52 -45.90 18.66
CA LEU A 288 24.37 -45.71 19.56
C LEU A 288 23.15 -45.14 18.81
N ILE A 289 23.40 -44.17 17.93
CA ILE A 289 22.37 -43.50 17.14
C ILE A 289 21.71 -44.47 16.15
N ASP A 290 22.52 -45.28 15.44
CA ASP A 290 22.04 -46.26 14.47
C ASP A 290 21.25 -47.37 15.17
N GLY A 291 21.68 -47.79 16.37
CA GLY A 291 20.94 -48.74 17.21
C GLY A 291 19.54 -48.23 17.59
N ALA A 292 19.46 -46.98 18.07
CA ALA A 292 18.19 -46.36 18.39
C ALA A 292 17.33 -46.12 17.13
N ALA A 293 17.94 -45.68 16.03
CA ALA A 293 17.25 -45.50 14.75
C ALA A 293 16.68 -46.81 14.20
N ALA A 294 17.36 -47.94 14.41
CA ALA A 294 16.83 -49.26 14.04
C ALA A 294 15.65 -49.69 14.93
N ALA A 295 15.63 -49.28 16.19
CA ALA A 295 14.57 -49.63 17.14
C ALA A 295 13.28 -48.81 16.94
N VAL A 296 13.38 -47.50 16.73
CA VAL A 296 12.21 -46.59 16.65
C VAL A 296 12.03 -45.88 15.31
N GLY A 297 12.96 -46.05 14.37
CA GLY A 297 12.96 -45.33 13.10
C GLY A 297 13.41 -43.86 13.23
N ILE A 298 13.37 -43.15 12.09
CA ILE A 298 13.68 -41.72 11.99
C ILE A 298 12.44 -41.01 11.44
N SER A 299 12.02 -39.95 12.15
CA SER A 299 10.87 -39.14 11.74
C SER A 299 11.15 -38.39 10.44
N ALA A 300 10.12 -38.19 9.61
CA ALA A 300 10.24 -37.37 8.41
C ALA A 300 10.51 -35.88 8.74
N THR A 301 10.10 -35.42 9.92
CA THR A 301 10.21 -34.02 10.35
C THR A 301 10.59 -33.90 11.82
N THR A 302 11.07 -32.71 12.19
CA THR A 302 11.44 -32.36 13.56
C THR A 302 10.63 -31.16 14.02
N PHE A 303 9.91 -31.29 15.12
CA PHE A 303 9.09 -30.23 15.70
C PHE A 303 9.84 -29.44 16.78
N PHE A 304 9.36 -28.24 17.09
CA PHE A 304 9.75 -27.53 18.30
C PHE A 304 9.21 -28.26 19.53
N ALA A 305 9.98 -28.30 20.61
CA ALA A 305 9.58 -28.89 21.88
C ALA A 305 8.72 -27.88 22.66
N ILE A 306 7.53 -27.60 22.14
CA ILE A 306 6.53 -26.72 22.75
C ILE A 306 5.22 -27.50 22.88
N PRO A 307 4.41 -27.24 23.91
CA PRO A 307 3.04 -27.74 23.93
C PRO A 307 2.23 -27.09 22.80
N ILE A 308 1.35 -27.87 22.19
CA ILE A 308 0.32 -27.35 21.28
C ILE A 308 -0.98 -27.25 22.05
N THR A 309 -1.57 -26.06 22.04
CA THR A 309 -2.82 -25.79 22.73
C THR A 309 -3.95 -26.58 22.04
N PRO A 310 -4.78 -27.32 22.79
CA PRO A 310 -5.95 -27.99 22.22
C PRO A 310 -6.95 -26.99 21.66
N ASP A 311 -7.60 -27.38 20.58
CA ASP A 311 -8.67 -26.62 19.96
C ASP A 311 -10.00 -26.80 20.74
N ALA A 312 -11.08 -26.17 20.26
CA ALA A 312 -12.39 -26.24 20.92
C ALA A 312 -12.95 -27.68 21.07
N ASP A 313 -12.50 -28.62 20.23
CA ASP A 313 -12.87 -30.05 20.30
C ASP A 313 -11.90 -30.86 21.19
N GLY A 314 -10.96 -30.18 21.88
CA GLY A 314 -9.98 -30.77 22.77
C GLY A 314 -8.84 -31.50 22.04
N ARG A 315 -8.67 -31.26 20.73
CA ARG A 315 -7.61 -31.90 19.92
C ARG A 315 -6.55 -30.88 19.55
N PRO A 316 -5.27 -31.27 19.45
CA PRO A 316 -4.25 -30.34 18.97
C PRO A 316 -4.60 -29.89 17.55
N TRP A 317 -4.63 -28.57 17.31
CA TRP A 317 -4.97 -28.01 15.98
C TRP A 317 -3.89 -28.30 14.93
N VAL A 318 -2.69 -28.64 15.39
CA VAL A 318 -1.56 -29.09 14.58
C VAL A 318 -0.77 -30.16 15.35
N GLU A 319 -0.22 -31.14 14.64
CA GLU A 319 0.64 -32.18 15.26
C GLU A 319 1.86 -31.57 15.97
N GLY A 320 2.39 -30.49 15.42
CA GLY A 320 3.50 -29.72 15.96
C GLY A 320 3.98 -28.67 14.97
N ILE A 321 4.73 -27.70 15.47
CA ILE A 321 5.34 -26.66 14.62
C ILE A 321 6.71 -27.14 14.17
N ALA A 322 6.88 -27.32 12.85
CA ALA A 322 8.08 -27.89 12.29
C ALA A 322 9.24 -26.88 12.26
N THR A 323 10.43 -27.37 12.57
CA THR A 323 11.67 -26.58 12.55
C THR A 323 12.19 -26.31 11.14
N HIS A 324 11.81 -27.16 10.17
CA HIS A 324 12.24 -27.02 8.78
C HIS A 324 11.27 -26.16 7.99
N HIS A 325 11.79 -25.15 7.28
CA HIS A 325 11.00 -24.13 6.58
C HIS A 325 10.09 -24.68 5.47
N ASN A 326 10.48 -25.76 4.78
CA ASN A 326 9.68 -26.35 3.70
C ASN A 326 8.50 -27.23 4.19
N HIS A 327 8.41 -27.51 5.48
CA HIS A 327 7.28 -28.26 6.00
C HIS A 327 6.01 -27.41 5.97
N ARG A 328 4.84 -28.01 5.67
CA ARG A 328 3.56 -27.28 5.60
C ARG A 328 3.23 -26.54 6.90
N ASN A 329 3.58 -27.15 8.03
CA ASN A 329 3.39 -26.61 9.38
C ASN A 329 4.68 -25.98 9.93
N SER A 330 5.55 -25.46 9.07
CA SER A 330 6.77 -24.79 9.53
C SER A 330 6.42 -23.49 10.24
N LEU A 331 7.31 -23.07 11.16
CA LEU A 331 7.19 -21.76 11.80
C LEU A 331 7.03 -20.63 10.77
N ALA A 332 7.80 -20.66 9.68
CA ALA A 332 7.73 -19.65 8.63
C ALA A 332 6.37 -19.64 7.90
N ALA A 333 5.81 -20.81 7.62
CA ALA A 333 4.50 -20.92 6.99
C ALA A 333 3.39 -20.44 7.93
N LEU A 334 3.41 -20.90 9.18
CA LEU A 334 2.38 -20.55 10.18
C LEU A 334 2.43 -19.07 10.58
N ALA A 335 3.63 -18.49 10.75
CA ALA A 335 3.79 -17.06 11.00
C ALA A 335 3.25 -16.21 9.83
N ARG A 336 3.44 -16.68 8.57
CA ARG A 336 2.86 -16.02 7.40
C ARG A 336 1.33 -16.10 7.41
N HIS A 337 0.75 -17.25 7.75
CA HIS A 337 -0.70 -17.38 7.88
C HIS A 337 -1.26 -16.47 8.98
N LEU A 338 -0.58 -16.36 10.12
CA LEU A 338 -0.96 -15.44 11.19
C LEU A 338 -0.93 -13.98 10.72
N HIS A 339 0.12 -13.57 9.98
CA HIS A 339 0.20 -12.23 9.40
C HIS A 339 -0.95 -11.97 8.41
N ILE A 340 -1.24 -12.94 7.54
CA ILE A 340 -2.36 -12.86 6.59
C ILE A 340 -3.69 -12.77 7.33
N ALA A 341 -3.87 -13.51 8.42
CA ALA A 341 -5.07 -13.45 9.24
C ALA A 341 -5.27 -12.05 9.84
N CYS A 342 -4.23 -11.46 10.44
CA CYS A 342 -4.29 -10.07 10.94
C CYS A 342 -4.68 -9.09 9.82
N TYR A 343 -4.06 -9.22 8.64
CA TYR A 343 -4.39 -8.37 7.49
C TYR A 343 -5.85 -8.52 7.06
N ILE A 344 -6.36 -9.75 6.95
CA ILE A 344 -7.76 -10.01 6.58
C ILE A 344 -8.71 -9.34 7.59
N VAL A 345 -8.43 -9.46 8.88
CA VAL A 345 -9.28 -8.86 9.92
C VAL A 345 -9.29 -7.33 9.83
N ILE A 346 -8.11 -6.72 9.67
CA ILE A 346 -7.99 -5.26 9.54
C ILE A 346 -8.72 -4.78 8.28
N ALA A 347 -8.45 -5.39 7.12
CA ALA A 347 -9.08 -5.00 5.86
C ALA A 347 -10.60 -5.18 5.89
N TYR A 348 -11.09 -6.25 6.52
CA TYR A 348 -12.52 -6.51 6.65
C TYR A 348 -13.22 -5.48 7.53
N LEU A 349 -12.66 -5.16 8.70
CA LEU A 349 -13.26 -4.23 9.66
C LEU A 349 -13.12 -2.76 9.25
N SER A 350 -12.02 -2.39 8.59
CA SER A 350 -11.79 -1.01 8.14
C SER A 350 -12.51 -0.68 6.84
N GLY A 351 -12.83 -1.70 6.02
CA GLY A 351 -13.35 -1.50 4.67
C GLY A 351 -12.34 -0.85 3.71
N MET A 352 -11.07 -0.75 4.10
CA MET A 352 -10.00 -0.12 3.32
C MET A 352 -9.43 -1.08 2.26
N ARG A 353 -9.06 -0.52 1.10
CA ARG A 353 -8.36 -1.26 0.04
C ARG A 353 -6.89 -1.47 0.40
N ASP A 354 -6.24 -2.46 -0.23
CA ASP A 354 -4.81 -2.73 -0.08
C ASP A 354 -3.93 -1.47 -0.33
N SER A 355 -4.34 -0.62 -1.29
CA SER A 355 -3.70 0.67 -1.59
C SER A 355 -3.84 1.73 -0.49
N GLU A 356 -4.72 1.52 0.48
CA GLU A 356 -4.98 2.40 1.61
C GLU A 356 -4.34 1.86 2.90
N ASN A 357 -4.12 0.54 3.00
CA ASN A 357 -3.43 -0.12 4.10
C ASN A 357 -1.90 -0.01 4.03
N GLY A 358 -1.33 0.43 2.91
CA GLY A 358 0.12 0.43 2.67
C GLY A 358 0.96 1.20 3.69
N ALA A 359 0.42 2.26 4.32
CA ALA A 359 1.11 3.00 5.37
C ALA A 359 1.16 2.23 6.71
N GLU A 360 0.08 1.54 7.07
CA GLU A 360 0.01 0.71 8.29
C GLU A 360 0.76 -0.63 8.12
N LEU A 361 0.68 -1.22 6.92
CA LEU A 361 1.42 -2.43 6.58
C LEU A 361 2.94 -2.20 6.58
N HIS A 362 3.41 -1.02 6.18
CA HIS A 362 4.83 -0.67 6.27
C HIS A 362 5.29 -0.61 7.74
N LEU A 363 4.47 -0.06 8.65
CA LEU A 363 4.75 -0.07 10.09
C LEU A 363 4.76 -1.48 10.69
N MET A 364 3.87 -2.38 10.23
CA MET A 364 3.86 -3.79 10.65
C MET A 364 5.04 -4.59 10.07
N GLN A 365 5.46 -4.34 8.83
CA GLN A 365 6.61 -5.00 8.20
C GLN A 365 7.94 -4.59 8.83
N HIS A 366 8.09 -3.33 9.25
CA HIS A 366 9.27 -2.88 9.99
C HIS A 366 9.31 -3.40 11.44
N SER A 367 8.14 -3.66 12.03
CA SER A 367 8.04 -4.29 13.36
C SER A 367 8.26 -5.81 13.32
N ALA A 368 8.05 -6.44 12.16
CA ALA A 368 8.31 -7.86 11.90
C ALA A 368 9.66 -8.12 11.18
N GLY A 369 10.52 -7.09 11.11
CA GLY A 369 11.89 -7.19 10.62
C GLY A 369 12.70 -8.16 11.48
N PHE A 370 12.74 -9.43 11.04
CA PHE A 370 13.82 -10.34 11.37
C PHE A 370 15.13 -9.78 10.78
N GLU A 371 15.91 -9.08 11.60
CA GLU A 371 17.38 -9.14 11.49
C GLU A 371 17.90 -10.45 12.13
#